data_AF-A0A485D735-F1
#
_entry.id   AF-A0A485D735-F1
#
_cell.length_a   1.000
_cell.length_b   1.000
_cell.length_c   1.000
_cell.angle_alpha   90.00
_cell.angle_beta   90.00
_cell.angle_gamma   90.00
#
_symmetry.space_group_name_H-M   'P 1'
#
loop_
_entity.id
_entity.type
_entity.pdbx_description
1 polymer ?
#
loop_
_entity_poly.entity_id
_entity_poly.type
_entity_poly.pdbx_seq_one_letter_code
_entity_poly.pdbx_strand_id
1 'polypeptide(L)'
;MAGRYWKAETDAIRAISESQFIPAMQLMTERSTPLIVANNQFEQFRAVLISPDDQPQLNQAALDALAVNETDRVHAVTLHPEARTSWR
;
A
#
# COMPACT_ATOMS: atom_id res chain seq x y z
N MET A 1 -19.64 28.98 9.27
CA MET A 1 -20.00 27.56 9.11
C MET A 1 -18.83 26.73 9.64
N ALA A 2 -19.03 25.93 10.68
CA ALA A 2 -18.01 24.97 11.11
C ALA A 2 -18.07 23.76 10.17
N GLY A 3 -16.97 23.49 9.45
CA GLY A 3 -16.88 22.32 8.57
C GLY A 3 -17.00 21.02 9.37
N ARG A 4 -17.47 19.94 8.71
CA ARG A 4 -17.48 18.61 9.34
C ARG A 4 -16.03 18.16 9.59
N TYR A 5 -15.78 17.70 10.80
CA TYR A 5 -14.52 17.08 11.19
C TYR A 5 -14.72 15.57 11.30
N TRP A 6 -13.76 14.81 10.79
CA TRP A 6 -13.73 13.34 10.88
C TRP A 6 -12.58 12.93 11.81
N LYS A 7 -12.87 12.04 12.75
CA LYS A 7 -11.90 11.49 13.70
C LYS A 7 -12.02 9.98 13.71
N ALA A 8 -10.88 9.29 13.69
CA ALA A 8 -10.77 7.87 13.92
C ALA A 8 -9.51 7.62 14.76
N GLU A 9 -9.54 6.57 15.58
CA GLU A 9 -8.31 6.02 16.17
C GLU A 9 -7.44 5.45 15.03
N THR A 10 -6.11 5.54 15.17
CA THR A 10 -5.16 5.11 14.14
C THR A 10 -5.39 3.65 13.72
N ASP A 11 -5.69 2.76 14.67
CA ASP A 11 -5.97 1.34 14.40
C ASP A 11 -7.29 1.11 13.64
N ALA A 12 -8.22 2.08 13.70
CA ALA A 12 -9.45 2.06 12.92
C ALA A 12 -9.24 2.57 11.48
N ILE A 13 -8.07 3.12 11.16
CA ILE A 13 -7.72 3.54 9.80
C ILE A 13 -7.10 2.36 9.07
N ARG A 14 -7.87 1.79 8.13
CA ARG A 14 -7.49 0.61 7.34
C ARG A 14 -6.11 0.69 6.68
N ALA A 15 -5.81 1.85 6.08
CA ALA A 15 -4.52 2.08 5.43
C ALA A 15 -3.33 1.97 6.38
N ILE A 16 -3.57 2.01 7.69
CA ILE A 16 -2.56 1.85 8.74
C ILE A 16 -2.64 0.44 9.30
N SER A 17 -3.81 0.00 9.78
CA SER A 17 -3.95 -1.29 10.48
C SER A 17 -3.80 -2.51 9.57
N GLU A 18 -4.15 -2.38 8.29
CA GLU A 18 -3.96 -3.45 7.29
C GLU A 18 -2.68 -3.27 6.46
N SER A 19 -1.86 -2.25 6.78
CA SER A 19 -0.58 -2.05 6.08
C SER A 19 0.39 -3.17 6.42
N GLN A 20 0.93 -3.79 5.39
CA GLN A 20 2.02 -4.75 5.52
C GLN A 20 3.35 -4.03 5.38
N PHE A 21 4.35 -4.46 6.15
CA PHE A 21 5.71 -3.95 6.07
C PHE A 21 6.65 -5.08 5.65
N ILE A 22 6.94 -5.19 4.35
CA ILE A 22 7.61 -6.36 3.75
C ILE A 22 8.69 -5.92 2.75
N PRO A 23 9.68 -6.77 2.44
CA PRO A 23 10.63 -6.52 1.36
C PRO A 23 9.92 -6.29 0.02
N ALA A 24 10.42 -5.35 -0.80
CA ALA A 24 9.82 -4.97 -2.08
C ALA A 24 9.63 -6.17 -3.03
N MET A 25 10.61 -7.09 -3.09
CA MET A 25 10.49 -8.31 -3.90
C MET A 25 9.43 -9.31 -3.41
N GLN A 26 9.06 -9.27 -2.13
CA GLN A 26 8.02 -10.13 -1.57
C GLN A 26 6.62 -9.56 -1.80
N LEU A 27 6.52 -8.34 -2.34
CA LEU A 27 5.25 -7.75 -2.70
C LEU A 27 4.69 -8.43 -3.96
N MET A 28 3.86 -9.45 -3.73
CA MET A 28 3.06 -10.06 -4.77
C MET A 28 1.72 -9.31 -4.85
N THR A 29 1.40 -8.78 -6.02
CA THR A 29 0.07 -8.19 -6.23
C THR A 29 -0.92 -9.33 -6.48
N GLU A 30 -1.86 -9.54 -5.57
CA GLU A 30 -2.98 -10.44 -5.85
C GLU A 30 -3.74 -9.93 -7.10
N ARG A 31 -4.07 -10.85 -8.01
CA ARG A 31 -4.42 -10.57 -9.43
C ARG A 31 -5.61 -9.64 -9.66
N SER A 32 -6.31 -9.17 -8.62
CA SER A 32 -7.61 -8.49 -8.75
C SER A 32 -7.67 -7.11 -8.08
N THR A 33 -6.67 -6.70 -7.31
CA THR A 33 -6.77 -5.51 -6.45
C THR A 33 -5.56 -4.57 -6.53
N PRO A 34 -5.74 -3.29 -6.89
CA PRO A 34 -4.68 -2.28 -6.84
C PRO A 34 -4.08 -2.11 -5.45
N LEU A 35 -2.79 -1.77 -5.33
CA LEU A 35 -2.11 -1.55 -4.06
C LEU A 35 -1.50 -0.16 -3.98
N ILE A 36 -1.62 0.48 -2.82
CA ILE A 36 -0.78 1.64 -2.46
C ILE A 36 0.50 1.09 -1.84
N VAL A 37 1.63 1.48 -2.41
CA VAL A 37 2.96 1.10 -1.93
C VAL A 37 3.72 2.37 -1.58
N ALA A 38 4.31 2.42 -0.40
CA ALA A 38 5.13 3.54 0.06
C ALA A 38 6.50 3.05 0.54
N ASN A 39 7.53 3.84 0.26
CA ASN A 39 8.84 3.60 0.85
C ASN A 39 8.83 3.91 2.35
N ASN A 40 9.88 3.48 3.06
CA ASN A 40 10.04 3.74 4.49
C ASN A 40 11.09 4.83 4.75
N GLN A 41 11.02 5.93 4.01
CA GLN A 41 11.96 7.06 4.13
C GLN A 41 11.20 8.32 4.51
N PHE A 42 11.61 8.98 5.60
CA PHE A 42 10.94 10.18 6.08
C PHE A 42 11.24 11.41 5.20
N GLU A 43 12.52 11.67 4.90
CA GLU A 43 12.94 12.85 4.14
C GLU A 43 12.62 12.75 2.64
N GLN A 44 12.60 11.53 2.09
CA GLN A 44 12.36 11.25 0.67
C GLN A 44 11.16 10.32 0.49
N PHE A 45 10.08 10.60 1.25
CA PHE A 45 8.86 9.80 1.18
C PHE A 45 8.31 9.75 -0.25
N ARG A 46 8.11 8.53 -0.74
CA ARG A 46 7.56 8.25 -2.07
C ARG A 46 6.50 7.16 -1.93
N ALA A 47 5.42 7.32 -2.69
CA ALA A 47 4.38 6.33 -2.79
C ALA A 47 3.89 6.20 -4.23
N VAL A 48 3.51 5.00 -4.63
CA VAL A 48 2.99 4.66 -5.95
C VAL A 48 1.73 3.81 -5.81
N LEU A 49 0.87 3.89 -6.83
CA LEU A 49 -0.29 3.01 -6.99
C LEU A 49 0.08 1.95 -8.03
N ILE A 50 -0.04 0.67 -7.66
CA ILE A 50 0.26 -0.46 -8.53
C ILE A 50 -1.04 -1.18 -8.87
N SER A 51 -1.30 -1.38 -10.17
CA SER A 51 -2.43 -2.18 -10.66
C SER A 51 -1.96 -3.58 -11.03
N PRO A 52 -2.58 -4.66 -10.50
CA PRO A 52 -2.16 -6.04 -10.74
C PRO A 52 -2.37 -6.50 -12.19
N ASP A 53 -3.27 -5.86 -12.93
CA ASP A 53 -3.52 -6.15 -14.35
C ASP A 53 -2.28 -5.90 -15.21
N ASP A 54 -1.42 -4.97 -14.79
CA ASP A 54 -0.21 -4.65 -15.52
C ASP A 54 0.92 -5.60 -15.15
N GLN A 55 1.12 -5.90 -13.85
CA GLN A 55 2.30 -6.64 -13.38
C GLN A 55 2.08 -7.35 -12.02
N PRO A 56 2.49 -8.63 -11.88
CA PRO A 56 2.34 -9.40 -10.63
C PRO A 56 3.36 -9.03 -9.53
N GLN A 57 4.40 -8.27 -9.88
CA GLN A 57 5.51 -7.86 -9.01
C GLN A 57 5.92 -6.42 -9.36
N LEU A 58 6.58 -5.74 -8.43
CA LEU A 58 7.17 -4.42 -8.69
C LEU A 58 8.24 -4.54 -9.79
N ASN A 59 8.04 -3.86 -10.92
CA ASN A 59 9.09 -3.70 -11.91
C ASN A 59 10.15 -2.67 -11.47
N GLN A 60 11.22 -2.58 -12.26
CA GLN A 60 12.28 -1.60 -12.04
C GLN A 60 11.74 -0.15 -12.01
N ALA A 61 10.79 0.21 -12.87
CA ALA A 61 10.24 1.57 -12.89
C ALA A 61 9.52 1.93 -11.59
N ALA A 62 8.84 0.97 -10.95
CA ALA A 62 8.18 1.15 -9.66
C ALA A 62 9.21 1.23 -8.52
N LEU A 63 10.25 0.41 -8.56
CA LEU A 63 11.38 0.49 -7.61
C LEU A 63 12.08 1.85 -7.69
N ASP A 64 12.37 2.33 -8.91
CA ASP A 64 12.98 3.63 -9.17
C ASP A 64 12.07 4.78 -8.70
N ALA A 65 10.77 4.70 -8.97
CA ALA A 65 9.79 5.69 -8.55
C ALA A 65 9.69 5.78 -7.01
N LEU A 66 9.82 4.64 -6.32
CA LEU A 66 9.86 4.52 -4.87
C LEU A 66 11.24 4.87 -4.27
N ALA A 67 12.28 4.94 -5.10
CA ALA A 67 13.68 5.07 -4.68
C ALA A 67 14.11 3.97 -3.68
N VAL A 68 13.77 2.72 -3.99
CA VAL A 68 14.09 1.54 -3.17
C VAL A 68 14.69 0.44 -4.03
N ASN A 69 15.44 -0.45 -3.39
CA ASN A 69 15.94 -1.68 -3.98
C ASN A 69 15.02 -2.87 -3.65
N GLU A 70 15.26 -4.00 -4.30
CA GLU A 70 14.55 -5.28 -4.12
C GLU A 70 14.46 -5.77 -2.66
N THR A 71 15.50 -5.52 -1.87
CA THR A 71 15.61 -5.96 -0.47
C THR A 71 15.04 -4.96 0.53
N ASP A 72 14.80 -3.72 0.10
CA ASP A 72 14.30 -2.67 0.98
C ASP A 72 12.85 -2.95 1.35
N ARG A 73 12.49 -2.59 2.58
CA ARG A 73 11.13 -2.80 3.09
C ARG A 73 10.23 -1.64 2.71
N VAL A 74 9.04 -1.97 2.25
CA VAL A 74 8.00 -1.02 1.84
C VAL A 74 6.73 -1.26 2.66
N HIS A 75 5.94 -0.20 2.81
CA HIS A 75 4.57 -0.29 3.28
C HIS A 75 3.65 -0.57 2.11
N ALA A 76 2.79 -1.57 2.21
CA ALA A 76 1.82 -1.89 1.18
C ALA A 76 0.43 -2.14 1.77
N VAL A 77 -0.60 -1.65 1.08
CA VAL A 77 -2.00 -1.92 1.43
C VAL A 77 -2.84 -1.98 0.17
N THR A 78 -3.79 -2.92 0.13
CA THR A 78 -4.75 -3.04 -0.97
C THR A 78 -5.70 -1.84 -1.00
N LEU A 79 -6.04 -1.31 -2.17
CA LEU A 79 -6.94 -0.17 -2.34
C LEU A 79 -8.40 -0.57 -2.11
N HIS A 80 -8.79 -1.74 -2.59
CA HIS A 80 -10.11 -2.33 -2.40
C HIS A 80 -9.96 -3.61 -1.60
N PRO A 81 -10.57 -3.75 -0.41
CA PRO A 81 -10.68 -5.07 0.16
C PRO A 81 -11.53 -5.93 -0.78
N GLU A 82 -11.12 -7.17 -1.08
CA GLU A 82 -12.13 -8.17 -1.41
C GLU A 82 -13.15 -8.12 -0.28
N ALA A 83 -14.44 -8.01 -0.63
CA ALA A 83 -15.50 -7.75 0.33
C ALA A 83 -15.26 -8.62 1.56
N ARG A 84 -14.94 -8.01 2.71
CA ARG A 84 -14.95 -8.69 4.01
C ARG A 84 -16.37 -9.22 4.10
N THR A 85 -16.58 -10.47 3.71
CA THR A 85 -17.87 -11.12 3.76
C THR A 85 -18.07 -11.33 5.24
N SER A 86 -18.71 -10.34 5.86
CA SER A 86 -19.05 -10.34 7.27
C SER A 86 -20.07 -11.45 7.48
N TRP A 87 -19.60 -12.66 7.74
CA TRP A 87 -20.40 -13.67 8.40
C TRP A 87 -20.12 -13.56 9.89
N ARG A 88 -20.95 -12.75 10.55
CA ARG A 88 -21.41 -12.96 11.91
C ARG A 88 -22.87 -12.56 11.99
#